data_AF-A0A8S9X9Y1-F1
#
_entry.id   AF-A0A8S9X9Y1-F1
#
_cell.length_a   1.000
_cell.length_b   1.000
_cell.length_c   1.000
_cell.angle_alpha   90.00
_cell.angle_beta   90.00
_cell.angle_gamma   90.00
#
_symmetry.space_group_name_H-M   'P 1'
#
loop_
_entity.id
_entity.type
_entity.pdbx_description
1 polymer ?
#
loop_
_entity_poly.entity_id
_entity_poly.type
_entity_poly.pdbx_seq_one_letter_code
_entity_poly.pdbx_strand_id
1 'polypeptide(L)'
;MNFLIAFVLVATAAAAHCVPINQASPTENQIKELTAATLLFFHSALPNTSFAPLPSFVNERLRIPEIDTDVTTTGKNGMAYGINQVLLSQYEFDASTLATKFSLTSLNFTRVYDIEVEGKLFGHKVSGEGVLRQEVLGEGYYVSNLRFEEINHSLQIASLELNLLMDDVIVDVEGVTVDGCSVQQLEKLMEDYVLTKFNESREEQSKLIAGIMKSQFNKSWAGYSTDEVIQWLRDNSNGSGQMDFIQKHINSLARVL
;
A
#
# COMPACT_ATOMS: atom_id res chain seq x y z
N MET A 1 11.41 -6.02 -1.95
CA MET A 1 11.04 -4.59 -1.95
C MET A 1 9.98 -4.31 -3.02
N ASN A 2 8.78 -4.93 -2.90
CA ASN A 2 7.60 -4.62 -3.75
C ASN A 2 6.77 -3.45 -3.21
N PHE A 3 7.24 -2.84 -2.11
CA PHE A 3 6.78 -1.56 -1.57
C PHE A 3 6.74 -0.43 -2.62
N LEU A 4 7.55 -0.54 -3.69
CA LEU A 4 7.68 0.45 -4.76
C LEU A 4 6.60 0.40 -5.84
N ILE A 5 5.94 -0.74 -6.08
CA ILE A 5 4.92 -0.86 -7.15
C ILE A 5 3.54 -0.42 -6.64
N ALA A 6 3.26 -0.64 -5.35
CA ALA A 6 2.15 0.00 -4.64
C ALA A 6 2.34 1.53 -4.52
N PHE A 7 3.59 2.00 -4.41
CA PHE A 7 3.95 3.42 -4.43
C PHE A 7 3.70 4.12 -5.78
N VAL A 8 3.67 3.35 -6.89
CA VAL A 8 3.42 3.83 -8.26
C VAL A 8 1.92 3.87 -8.61
N LEU A 9 1.13 2.98 -8.00
CA LEU A 9 -0.34 3.03 -7.99
C LEU A 9 -0.88 4.20 -7.12
N VAL A 10 -0.10 4.54 -6.11
CA VAL A 10 -0.19 5.73 -5.27
C VAL A 10 0.38 6.98 -5.98
N ALA A 11 0.85 6.89 -7.22
CA ALA A 11 1.38 8.01 -8.01
C ALA A 11 0.54 8.30 -9.26
N THR A 12 -0.62 7.66 -9.40
CA THR A 12 -1.40 7.63 -10.65
C THR A 12 -2.85 8.08 -10.51
N ALA A 13 -3.29 8.51 -9.32
CA ALA A 13 -4.44 9.41 -9.10
C ALA A 13 -4.26 10.80 -9.75
N ALA A 14 -3.38 10.86 -10.75
CA ALA A 14 -2.32 11.84 -10.83
C ALA A 14 -2.26 12.61 -12.13
N ALA A 15 -3.40 12.69 -12.74
CA ALA A 15 -3.43 12.56 -14.16
C ALA A 15 -3.99 13.82 -14.78
N ALA A 16 -4.18 14.88 -13.99
CA ALA A 16 -4.54 16.23 -14.44
C ALA A 16 -3.74 16.57 -15.68
N HIS A 17 -4.27 16.67 -16.92
CA HIS A 17 -3.70 17.48 -18.02
C HIS A 17 -4.72 18.22 -18.99
N CYS A 18 -4.61 19.57 -19.23
CA CYS A 18 -5.40 20.64 -20.02
C CYS A 18 -6.62 21.64 -19.57
N VAL A 19 -6.33 22.89 -19.09
CA VAL A 19 -6.88 24.29 -19.21
C VAL A 19 -8.30 24.69 -18.61
N PRO A 20 -8.70 25.99 -18.33
CA PRO A 20 -8.19 27.03 -17.41
C PRO A 20 -9.25 27.90 -16.59
N ILE A 21 -8.73 28.74 -15.66
CA ILE A 21 -9.23 30.01 -15.01
C ILE A 21 -10.48 30.05 -14.08
N ASN A 22 -10.27 29.99 -12.75
CA ASN A 22 -10.48 31.03 -11.70
C ASN A 22 -10.79 30.40 -10.31
N GLN A 23 -9.90 30.55 -9.32
CA GLN A 23 -10.10 30.46 -7.83
C GLN A 23 -11.04 29.39 -7.23
N ALA A 24 -11.55 28.42 -7.98
CA ALA A 24 -12.55 27.48 -7.52
C ALA A 24 -11.86 26.23 -6.96
N SER A 25 -12.26 25.82 -5.76
CA SER A 25 -12.10 24.42 -5.35
C SER A 25 -12.80 23.52 -6.39
N PRO A 26 -12.25 22.34 -6.72
CA PRO A 26 -12.94 21.39 -7.57
C PRO A 26 -14.37 21.19 -7.09
N THR A 27 -15.32 21.21 -8.01
CA THR A 27 -16.73 20.98 -7.65
C THR A 27 -16.90 19.58 -7.06
N GLU A 28 -17.94 19.38 -6.27
CA GLU A 28 -18.28 18.05 -5.75
C GLU A 28 -18.35 16.97 -6.84
N ASN A 29 -18.90 17.30 -8.01
CA ASN A 29 -18.97 16.37 -9.13
C ASN A 29 -17.57 16.04 -9.70
N GLN A 30 -16.70 17.03 -9.83
CA GLN A 30 -15.32 16.81 -10.27
C GLN A 30 -14.53 15.95 -9.28
N ILE A 31 -14.71 16.13 -7.98
CA ILE A 31 -14.04 15.29 -6.97
C ILE A 31 -14.54 13.84 -7.04
N LYS A 32 -15.84 13.64 -7.24
CA LYS A 32 -16.44 12.31 -7.43
C LYS A 32 -15.89 11.63 -8.69
N GLU A 33 -15.85 12.34 -9.82
CA GLU A 33 -15.31 11.81 -11.08
C GLU A 33 -13.81 11.52 -11.01
N LEU A 34 -13.04 12.42 -10.39
CA LEU A 34 -11.61 12.25 -10.14
C LEU A 34 -11.34 11.01 -9.30
N THR A 35 -12.11 10.82 -8.23
CA THR A 35 -11.95 9.64 -7.37
C THR A 35 -12.32 8.36 -8.09
N ALA A 36 -13.45 8.34 -8.82
CA ALA A 36 -13.88 7.17 -9.58
C ALA A 36 -12.87 6.76 -10.66
N ALA A 37 -12.39 7.72 -11.46
CA ALA A 37 -11.39 7.48 -12.49
C ALA A 37 -10.05 7.01 -11.89
N THR A 38 -9.68 7.51 -10.72
CA THR A 38 -8.46 7.11 -10.00
C THR A 38 -8.53 5.67 -9.56
N LEU A 39 -9.65 5.27 -8.96
CA LEU A 39 -9.88 3.90 -8.52
C LEU A 39 -9.88 2.92 -9.70
N LEU A 40 -10.43 3.33 -10.84
CA LEU A 40 -10.36 2.53 -12.06
C LEU A 40 -8.93 2.36 -12.54
N PHE A 41 -8.19 3.47 -12.68
CA PHE A 41 -6.80 3.42 -13.11
C PHE A 41 -6.02 2.48 -12.20
N PHE A 42 -6.18 2.62 -10.89
CA PHE A 42 -5.56 1.77 -9.89
C PHE A 42 -5.83 0.29 -10.16
N HIS A 43 -7.10 -0.10 -10.31
CA HIS A 43 -7.46 -1.48 -10.62
C HIS A 43 -6.87 -1.96 -11.94
N SER A 44 -6.79 -1.09 -12.96
CA SER A 44 -6.22 -1.44 -14.26
C SER A 44 -4.70 -1.62 -14.24
N ALA A 45 -4.03 -0.95 -13.30
CA ALA A 45 -2.59 -1.02 -13.11
C ALA A 45 -2.16 -2.11 -12.12
N LEU A 46 -3.10 -2.80 -11.47
CA LEU A 46 -2.81 -4.02 -10.72
C LEU A 46 -2.27 -5.10 -11.68
N PRO A 47 -1.34 -5.96 -11.23
CA PRO A 47 -0.85 -7.05 -12.04
C PRO A 47 -1.99 -7.98 -12.48
N ASN A 48 -1.95 -8.43 -13.73
CA ASN A 48 -2.90 -9.43 -14.25
C ASN A 48 -2.71 -10.81 -13.59
N THR A 49 -1.59 -11.03 -12.88
CA THR A 49 -1.29 -12.24 -12.12
C THR A 49 -1.40 -11.98 -10.63
N SER A 50 -1.84 -12.99 -9.87
CA SER A 50 -1.88 -12.92 -8.40
C SER A 50 -0.52 -13.22 -7.76
N PHE A 51 0.51 -13.48 -8.56
CA PHE A 51 1.84 -13.82 -8.07
C PHE A 51 2.95 -13.17 -8.89
N ALA A 52 4.10 -12.93 -8.25
CA ALA A 52 5.30 -12.39 -8.88
C ALA A 52 6.57 -12.91 -8.19
N PRO A 53 7.66 -13.11 -8.94
CA PRO A 53 8.95 -13.44 -8.34
C PRO A 53 9.46 -12.29 -7.48
N LEU A 54 10.15 -12.64 -6.40
CA LEU A 54 10.84 -11.72 -5.51
C LEU A 54 12.35 -11.84 -5.69
N PRO A 55 13.11 -10.75 -5.48
CA PRO A 55 14.56 -10.78 -5.57
C PRO A 55 15.14 -11.68 -4.47
N SER A 56 16.14 -12.47 -4.85
CA SER A 56 16.99 -13.20 -3.92
C SER A 56 17.88 -12.24 -3.12
N PHE A 57 18.32 -12.70 -1.95
CA PHE A 57 19.29 -12.02 -1.10
C PHE A 57 20.31 -13.03 -0.56
N VAL A 58 21.56 -12.63 -0.37
CA VAL A 58 22.66 -13.56 -0.06
C VAL A 58 23.51 -12.99 1.05
N ASN A 59 23.71 -13.77 2.11
CA ASN A 59 24.51 -13.39 3.29
C ASN A 59 24.12 -12.02 3.86
N GLU A 60 22.84 -11.68 3.82
CA GLU A 60 22.32 -10.47 4.42
C GLU A 60 22.36 -10.61 5.93
N ARG A 61 23.00 -9.63 6.58
CA ARG A 61 23.13 -9.63 8.04
C ARG A 61 22.10 -8.69 8.65
N LEU A 62 21.23 -9.24 9.48
CA LEU A 62 20.31 -8.48 10.32
C LEU A 62 20.84 -8.44 11.75
N ARG A 63 21.08 -7.23 12.25
CA ARG A 63 21.53 -7.01 13.63
C ARG A 63 20.61 -6.02 14.34
N ILE A 64 19.98 -6.47 15.43
CA ILE A 64 19.12 -5.67 16.29
C ILE A 64 19.58 -5.91 17.74
N PRO A 65 20.53 -5.10 18.24
CA PRO A 65 21.15 -5.34 19.55
C PRO A 65 20.16 -5.34 20.72
N GLU A 66 19.10 -4.54 20.65
CA GLU A 66 18.11 -4.34 21.72
C GLU A 66 17.33 -5.61 22.06
N ILE A 67 17.22 -6.53 21.10
CA ILE A 67 16.54 -7.82 21.24
C ILE A 67 17.48 -9.01 21.00
N ASP A 68 18.80 -8.79 21.06
CA ASP A 68 19.81 -9.84 20.95
C ASP A 68 19.66 -10.68 19.65
N THR A 69 19.40 -9.97 18.55
CA THR A 69 19.35 -10.53 17.19
C THR A 69 20.61 -10.14 16.43
N ASP A 70 21.28 -11.16 15.90
CA ASP A 70 22.44 -11.05 15.01
C ASP A 70 22.49 -12.31 14.15
N VAL A 71 21.90 -12.23 12.95
CA VAL A 71 21.67 -13.36 12.07
C VAL A 71 22.14 -13.05 10.67
N THR A 72 22.68 -14.06 9.99
CA THR A 72 22.97 -14.03 8.56
C THR A 72 21.94 -14.87 7.85
N THR A 73 21.38 -14.33 6.77
CA THR A 73 20.31 -14.99 6.01
C THR A 73 20.58 -14.93 4.52
N THR A 74 20.29 -16.01 3.84
CA THR A 74 20.21 -16.10 2.38
C THR A 74 18.79 -16.53 2.03
N GLY A 75 18.20 -15.91 1.02
CA GLY A 75 16.88 -16.23 0.51
C GLY A 75 16.90 -16.32 -0.99
N LYS A 76 16.36 -17.40 -1.54
CA LYS A 76 16.27 -17.67 -2.98
C LYS A 76 14.86 -18.10 -3.37
N ASN A 77 14.61 -18.15 -4.67
CA ASN A 77 13.34 -18.59 -5.26
C ASN A 77 12.11 -17.88 -4.67
N GLY A 78 12.28 -16.61 -4.28
CA GLY A 78 11.24 -15.86 -3.60
C GLY A 78 10.01 -15.67 -4.48
N MET A 79 8.82 -15.87 -3.92
CA MET A 79 7.55 -15.64 -4.58
C MET A 79 6.61 -14.83 -3.70
N ALA A 80 5.96 -13.83 -4.29
CA ALA A 80 4.87 -13.10 -3.70
C ALA A 80 3.54 -13.59 -4.26
N TYR A 81 2.51 -13.64 -3.42
CA TYR A 81 1.13 -14.02 -3.75
C TYR A 81 0.15 -12.96 -3.24
N GLY A 82 -1.03 -12.89 -3.85
CA GLY A 82 -2.07 -11.91 -3.49
C GLY A 82 -1.83 -10.51 -4.04
N ILE A 83 -0.86 -10.32 -4.95
CA ILE A 83 -0.38 -8.98 -5.38
C ILE A 83 -1.42 -8.15 -6.15
N ASN A 84 -2.49 -8.79 -6.62
CA ASN A 84 -3.60 -8.16 -7.34
C ASN A 84 -4.88 -8.07 -6.50
N GLN A 85 -4.84 -8.46 -5.22
CA GLN A 85 -6.01 -8.55 -4.35
C GLN A 85 -6.16 -7.33 -3.46
N VAL A 86 -6.32 -6.16 -4.08
CA VAL A 86 -6.59 -4.91 -3.35
C VAL A 86 -8.07 -4.57 -3.42
N LEU A 87 -8.66 -4.31 -2.25
CA LEU A 87 -10.07 -3.93 -2.09
C LEU A 87 -10.21 -2.48 -1.67
N LEU A 88 -11.22 -1.81 -2.24
CA LEU A 88 -11.78 -0.58 -1.71
C LEU A 88 -12.88 -0.93 -0.70
N SER A 89 -12.53 -0.98 0.58
CA SER A 89 -13.47 -1.41 1.64
C SER A 89 -14.36 -0.28 2.16
N GLN A 90 -13.94 0.97 2.01
CA GLN A 90 -14.70 2.16 2.40
C GLN A 90 -14.52 3.26 1.36
N TYR A 91 -15.59 4.01 1.11
CA TYR A 91 -15.57 5.25 0.36
C TYR A 91 -16.66 6.19 0.88
N GLU A 92 -16.29 7.42 1.20
CA GLU A 92 -17.20 8.48 1.64
C GLU A 92 -16.73 9.81 1.04
N PHE A 93 -17.68 10.63 0.60
CA PHE A 93 -17.41 12.00 0.18
C PHE A 93 -18.27 12.95 1.00
N ASP A 94 -17.62 13.87 1.72
CA ASP A 94 -18.29 14.92 2.48
C ASP A 94 -18.36 16.21 1.63
N ALA A 95 -19.53 16.48 1.08
CA ALA A 95 -19.79 17.66 0.26
C ALA A 95 -19.60 19.00 1.03
N SER A 96 -19.75 19.00 2.36
CA SER A 96 -19.62 20.22 3.16
C SER A 96 -18.16 20.64 3.33
N THR A 97 -17.24 19.68 3.36
CA THR A 97 -15.81 19.91 3.54
C THR A 97 -14.98 19.62 2.29
N LEU A 98 -15.61 19.09 1.24
CA LEU A 98 -14.99 18.56 0.02
C LEU A 98 -13.90 17.51 0.32
N ALA A 99 -14.08 16.77 1.42
CA ALA A 99 -13.14 15.75 1.85
C ALA A 99 -13.57 14.37 1.35
N THR A 100 -12.63 13.66 0.74
CA THR A 100 -12.79 12.25 0.40
C THR A 100 -12.14 11.39 1.47
N LYS A 101 -12.86 10.36 1.91
CA LYS A 101 -12.36 9.30 2.78
C LYS A 101 -12.47 7.97 2.07
N PHE A 102 -11.46 7.12 2.22
CA PHE A 102 -11.52 5.78 1.68
C PHE A 102 -10.52 4.85 2.36
N SER A 103 -10.71 3.54 2.17
CA SER A 103 -9.75 2.53 2.61
C SER A 103 -9.40 1.59 1.46
N LEU A 104 -8.10 1.42 1.23
CA LEU A 104 -7.55 0.42 0.32
C LEU A 104 -6.81 -0.63 1.16
N THR A 105 -7.18 -1.89 0.99
CA THR A 105 -6.60 -3.00 1.76
C THR A 105 -6.26 -4.17 0.86
N SER A 106 -5.06 -4.71 1.02
CA SER A 106 -4.72 -6.05 0.55
C SER A 106 -5.27 -7.04 1.56
N LEU A 107 -6.15 -7.94 1.12
CA LEU A 107 -6.74 -8.94 2.02
C LEU A 107 -5.66 -9.85 2.63
N ASN A 108 -4.78 -10.33 1.76
CA ASN A 108 -3.73 -11.28 2.10
C ASN A 108 -2.56 -11.11 1.12
N PHE A 109 -1.41 -10.72 1.64
CA PHE A 109 -0.17 -10.67 0.89
C PHE A 109 0.83 -11.68 1.47
N THR A 110 1.09 -12.74 0.71
CA THR A 110 2.01 -13.81 1.15
C THR A 110 3.35 -13.69 0.45
N ARG A 111 4.44 -13.88 1.17
CA ARG A 111 5.80 -14.01 0.65
C ARG A 111 6.34 -15.36 1.07
N VAL A 112 6.95 -16.08 0.12
CA VAL A 112 7.59 -17.36 0.38
C VAL A 112 9.02 -17.32 -0.15
N TYR A 113 9.97 -17.83 0.62
CA TYR A 113 11.37 -17.94 0.25
C TYR A 113 11.92 -19.30 0.67
N ASP A 114 12.79 -19.87 -0.15
CA ASP A 114 13.74 -20.88 0.32
C ASP A 114 14.84 -20.13 1.06
N ILE A 115 15.10 -20.48 2.31
CA ILE A 115 16.04 -19.77 3.19
C ILE A 115 17.20 -20.65 3.65
N GLU A 116 18.32 -19.99 3.90
CA GLU A 116 19.43 -20.48 4.73
C GLU A 116 19.65 -19.43 5.82
N VAL A 117 19.73 -19.86 7.07
CA VAL A 117 19.86 -18.99 8.23
C VAL A 117 20.94 -19.51 9.15
N GLU A 118 21.74 -18.61 9.71
CA GLU A 118 22.73 -18.91 10.74
C GLU A 118 22.90 -17.72 11.67
N GLY A 119 22.88 -17.96 12.98
CA GLY A 119 23.20 -16.96 13.98
C GLY A 119 22.18 -16.95 15.10
N LYS A 120 21.69 -15.76 15.44
CA LYS A 120 20.86 -15.54 16.62
C LYS A 120 19.66 -14.67 16.33
N LEU A 121 18.47 -15.16 16.71
CA LEU A 121 17.21 -14.43 16.64
C LEU A 121 16.60 -14.41 18.05
N PHE A 122 16.31 -13.22 18.58
CA PHE A 122 15.66 -13.04 19.89
C PHE A 122 16.33 -13.79 21.05
N GLY A 123 17.66 -13.82 21.11
CA GLY A 123 18.35 -14.58 22.15
C GLY A 123 18.62 -16.06 21.80
N HIS A 124 17.95 -16.62 20.78
CA HIS A 124 18.01 -18.03 20.42
C HIS A 124 18.94 -18.27 19.25
N LYS A 125 19.76 -19.32 19.32
CA LYS A 125 20.56 -19.72 18.16
C LYS A 125 19.64 -20.37 17.13
N VAL A 126 19.79 -19.98 15.88
CA VAL A 126 19.00 -20.49 14.75
C VAL A 126 19.97 -20.88 13.65
N SER A 127 19.78 -22.07 13.09
CA SER A 127 20.56 -22.55 11.96
C SER A 127 19.78 -23.50 11.07
N GLY A 128 20.11 -23.52 9.78
CA GLY A 128 19.60 -24.52 8.84
C GLY A 128 19.13 -23.93 7.51
N GLU A 129 18.65 -24.84 6.66
CA GLU A 129 18.06 -24.54 5.36
C GLU A 129 16.60 -25.00 5.35
N GLY A 130 15.71 -24.19 4.78
CA GLY A 130 14.30 -24.52 4.75
C GLY A 130 13.45 -23.48 4.03
N VAL A 131 12.22 -23.27 4.51
CA VAL A 131 11.25 -22.39 3.85
C VAL A 131 10.72 -21.37 4.85
N LEU A 132 10.74 -20.10 4.47
CA LEU A 132 10.08 -19.02 5.19
C LEU A 132 8.82 -18.61 4.43
N ARG A 133 7.67 -18.66 5.10
CA ARG A 133 6.42 -18.05 4.66
C ARG A 133 6.07 -16.90 5.60
N GLN A 134 5.76 -15.75 5.02
CA GLN A 134 5.22 -14.59 5.71
C GLN A 134 3.88 -14.22 5.09
N GLU A 135 2.83 -14.18 5.88
CA GLU A 135 1.50 -13.73 5.48
C GLU A 135 1.21 -12.38 6.15
N VAL A 136 0.84 -11.37 5.37
CA VAL A 136 0.45 -10.06 5.89
C VAL A 136 -1.03 -9.85 5.59
N LEU A 137 -1.81 -9.64 6.65
CA LEU A 137 -3.26 -9.53 6.59
C LEU A 137 -3.69 -8.07 6.77
N GLY A 138 -4.63 -7.63 5.93
CA GLY A 138 -5.21 -6.29 6.03
C GLY A 138 -4.21 -5.14 5.80
N GLU A 139 -3.09 -5.40 5.12
CA GLU A 139 -2.10 -4.35 4.81
C GLU A 139 -2.71 -3.30 3.88
N GLY A 140 -2.58 -2.03 4.22
CA GLY A 140 -3.14 -0.99 3.38
C GLY A 140 -3.11 0.40 3.99
N TYR A 141 -4.07 1.22 3.58
CA TYR A 141 -4.17 2.61 3.99
C TYR A 141 -5.63 2.99 4.23
N TYR A 142 -5.86 3.75 5.29
CA TYR A 142 -7.09 4.50 5.52
C TYR A 142 -6.81 5.99 5.33
N VAL A 143 -7.50 6.60 4.37
CA VAL A 143 -7.44 8.04 4.11
C VAL A 143 -8.66 8.68 4.76
N SER A 144 -8.42 9.54 5.75
CA SER A 144 -9.48 10.20 6.53
C SER A 144 -9.79 11.62 6.05
N ASN A 145 -8.87 12.22 5.28
CA ASN A 145 -9.00 13.59 4.82
C ASN A 145 -8.15 13.83 3.57
N LEU A 146 -8.65 13.46 2.40
CA LEU A 146 -8.08 13.88 1.12
C LEU A 146 -8.88 15.06 0.57
N ARG A 147 -8.21 16.19 0.37
CA ARG A 147 -8.79 17.41 -0.20
C ARG A 147 -7.92 17.93 -1.32
N PHE A 148 -8.59 18.46 -2.32
CA PHE A 148 -7.96 19.05 -3.49
C PHE A 148 -8.26 20.54 -3.56
N GLU A 149 -7.32 21.27 -4.16
CA GLU A 149 -7.47 22.68 -4.50
C GLU A 149 -6.80 22.94 -5.84
N GLU A 150 -7.18 24.01 -6.52
CA GLU A 150 -6.44 24.47 -7.69
C GLU A 150 -5.57 25.68 -7.33
N ILE A 151 -4.25 25.54 -7.49
CA ILE A 151 -3.27 26.62 -7.30
C ILE A 151 -2.59 26.88 -8.63
N ASN A 152 -2.62 28.14 -9.10
CA ASN A 152 -1.98 28.53 -10.37
C ASN A 152 -2.36 27.60 -11.54
N HIS A 153 -3.64 27.26 -11.66
CA HIS A 153 -4.17 26.35 -12.69
C HIS A 153 -3.63 24.91 -12.59
N SER A 154 -3.12 24.50 -11.42
CA SER A 154 -2.67 23.16 -11.14
C SER A 154 -3.52 22.55 -10.03
N LEU A 155 -4.07 21.36 -10.23
CA LEU A 155 -4.64 20.55 -9.16
C LEU A 155 -3.54 20.27 -8.15
N GLN A 156 -3.83 20.46 -6.88
CA GLN A 156 -2.93 20.20 -5.78
C GLN A 156 -3.67 19.48 -4.66
N ILE A 157 -2.97 18.61 -3.95
CA ILE A 157 -3.46 18.06 -2.69
C ILE A 157 -3.30 19.12 -1.61
N ALA A 158 -4.42 19.71 -1.20
CA ALA A 158 -4.49 20.66 -0.09
C ALA A 158 -4.21 19.95 1.23
N SER A 159 -4.89 18.83 1.46
CA SER A 159 -4.76 17.98 2.64
C SER A 159 -4.74 16.51 2.26
N LEU A 160 -3.90 15.74 2.96
CA LEU A 160 -3.89 14.29 2.92
C LEU A 160 -3.55 13.76 4.31
N GLU A 161 -4.58 13.28 5.00
CA GLU A 161 -4.42 12.47 6.21
C GLU A 161 -4.59 11.00 5.86
N LEU A 162 -3.54 10.24 6.12
CA LEU A 162 -3.45 8.82 5.84
C LEU A 162 -3.02 8.11 7.12
N ASN A 163 -3.52 6.90 7.32
CA ASN A 163 -3.11 5.97 8.35
C ASN A 163 -2.79 4.63 7.69
N LEU A 164 -1.62 4.07 7.97
CA LEU A 164 -1.28 2.72 7.57
C LEU A 164 -2.15 1.70 8.32
N LEU A 165 -2.52 0.65 7.61
CA LEU A 165 -3.27 -0.49 8.13
C LEU A 165 -2.41 -1.74 8.02
N MET A 166 -2.45 -2.56 9.04
CA MET A 166 -1.98 -3.95 9.05
C MET A 166 -2.69 -4.61 10.22
N ASP A 167 -3.51 -5.61 9.93
CA ASP A 167 -4.31 -6.28 10.94
C ASP A 167 -3.46 -7.33 11.68
N ASP A 168 -2.74 -8.15 10.91
CA ASP A 168 -1.94 -9.23 11.47
C ASP A 168 -0.77 -9.62 10.55
N VAL A 169 0.20 -10.32 11.12
CA VAL A 169 1.30 -10.97 10.39
C VAL A 169 1.44 -12.39 10.93
N ILE A 170 1.46 -13.35 10.01
CA ILE A 170 1.73 -14.76 10.33
C ILE A 170 3.09 -15.13 9.76
N VAL A 171 3.91 -15.80 10.56
CA VAL A 171 5.23 -16.29 10.15
C VAL A 171 5.29 -17.80 10.32
N ASP A 172 5.76 -18.49 9.30
CA ASP A 172 5.92 -19.94 9.28
C ASP A 172 7.31 -20.27 8.75
N VAL A 173 8.09 -21.02 9.54
CA VAL A 173 9.48 -21.36 9.27
C VAL A 173 9.68 -22.86 9.36
N GLU A 174 9.94 -23.48 8.22
CA GLU A 174 10.22 -24.92 8.14
C GLU A 174 11.72 -25.17 7.97
N GLY A 175 12.21 -26.34 8.42
CA GLY A 175 13.57 -26.82 8.13
C GLY A 175 14.70 -26.23 8.99
N VAL A 176 14.40 -25.30 9.90
CA VAL A 176 15.40 -24.69 10.80
C VAL A 176 15.45 -25.37 12.16
N THR A 177 16.62 -25.35 12.79
CA THR A 177 16.83 -25.75 14.19
C THR A 177 16.95 -24.51 15.06
N VAL A 178 16.31 -24.54 16.23
CA VAL A 178 16.33 -23.43 17.19
C VAL A 178 16.72 -23.95 18.57
N ASP A 179 17.72 -23.32 19.18
CA ASP A 179 18.17 -23.66 20.53
C ASP A 179 17.33 -22.95 21.60
N GLY A 180 16.81 -23.72 22.55
CA GLY A 180 16.18 -23.20 23.76
C GLY A 180 14.72 -22.79 23.62
N CYS A 181 14.13 -22.88 22.43
CA CYS A 181 12.69 -22.77 22.21
C CYS A 181 12.25 -23.62 21.00
N SER A 182 10.94 -23.81 20.86
CA SER A 182 10.37 -24.40 19.64
C SER A 182 10.36 -23.38 18.49
N VAL A 183 10.34 -23.88 17.25
CA VAL A 183 10.18 -23.03 16.05
C VAL A 183 8.90 -22.18 16.15
N GLN A 184 7.79 -22.74 16.63
CA GLN A 184 6.53 -22.00 16.80
C GLN A 184 6.64 -20.83 17.79
N GLN A 185 7.47 -20.96 18.82
CA GLN A 185 7.75 -19.86 19.73
C GLN A 185 8.60 -18.78 19.05
N LEU A 186 9.55 -19.16 18.20
CA LEU A 186 10.34 -18.22 17.40
C LEU A 186 9.48 -17.46 16.39
N GLU A 187 8.60 -18.17 15.66
CA GLU A 187 7.61 -17.59 14.75
C GLU A 187 6.78 -16.52 15.49
N LYS A 188 6.27 -16.86 16.67
CA LYS A 188 5.48 -15.92 17.46
C LYS A 188 6.26 -14.67 17.88
N LEU A 189 7.53 -14.83 18.26
CA LEU A 189 8.41 -13.69 18.56
C LEU A 189 8.63 -12.81 17.32
N MET A 190 8.75 -13.39 16.13
CA MET A 190 8.87 -12.65 14.88
C MET A 190 7.60 -11.86 14.55
N GLU A 191 6.43 -12.50 14.64
CA GLU A 191 5.13 -11.85 14.44
C GLU A 191 4.94 -10.67 15.39
N ASP A 192 5.12 -10.91 16.69
CA ASP A 192 4.92 -9.89 17.73
C ASP A 192 5.90 -8.73 17.56
N TYR A 193 7.14 -9.00 17.17
CA TYR A 193 8.13 -7.97 16.88
C TYR A 193 7.71 -7.10 15.68
N VAL A 194 7.28 -7.72 14.58
CA VAL A 194 6.85 -6.99 13.37
C VAL A 194 5.63 -6.12 13.67
N LEU A 195 4.62 -6.67 14.34
CA LEU A 195 3.41 -5.94 14.73
C LEU A 195 3.73 -4.79 15.69
N THR A 196 4.59 -5.03 16.68
CA THR A 196 5.01 -3.99 17.64
C THR A 196 5.73 -2.86 16.92
N LYS A 197 6.72 -3.17 16.07
CA LYS A 197 7.48 -2.15 15.32
C LYS A 197 6.62 -1.38 14.35
N PHE A 198 5.68 -2.05 13.69
CA PHE A 198 4.68 -1.37 12.88
C PHE A 198 3.89 -0.39 13.72
N ASN A 199 3.28 -0.83 14.82
CA ASN A 199 2.44 0.03 15.66
C ASN A 199 3.21 1.21 16.27
N GLU A 200 4.45 1.00 16.71
CA GLU A 200 5.33 2.05 17.24
C GLU A 200 5.65 3.14 16.20
N SER A 201 5.85 2.75 14.93
CA SER A 201 6.26 3.66 13.86
C SER A 201 5.11 4.12 12.96
N ARG A 202 3.92 3.54 13.12
CA ARG A 202 2.78 3.69 12.22
C ARG A 202 2.43 5.14 11.95
N GLU A 203 2.33 5.96 13.00
CA GLU A 203 1.93 7.36 12.87
C GLU A 203 2.97 8.17 12.08
N GLU A 204 4.25 8.02 12.40
CA GLU A 204 5.34 8.73 11.71
C GLU A 204 5.46 8.27 10.26
N GLN A 205 5.43 6.96 10.00
CA GLN A 205 5.45 6.42 8.65
C GLN A 205 4.24 6.87 7.84
N SER A 206 3.05 6.93 8.45
CA SER A 206 1.84 7.42 7.79
C SER A 206 2.00 8.87 7.34
N LYS A 207 2.53 9.74 8.21
CA LYS A 207 2.82 11.15 7.87
C LYS A 207 3.88 11.29 6.79
N LEU A 208 4.95 10.49 6.86
CA LEU A 208 6.01 10.48 5.86
C LEU A 208 5.46 10.07 4.50
N ILE A 209 4.71 8.97 4.43
CA ILE A 209 4.09 8.47 3.21
C ILE A 209 3.10 9.50 2.66
N ALA A 210 2.22 10.06 3.50
CA ALA A 210 1.31 11.13 3.08
C ALA A 210 2.06 12.34 2.50
N GLY A 211 3.15 12.76 3.13
CA GLY A 211 4.00 13.85 2.66
C GLY A 211 4.67 13.55 1.31
N ILE A 212 5.20 12.33 1.14
CA ILE A 212 5.78 11.90 -0.12
C ILE A 212 4.71 11.83 -1.20
N MET A 213 3.55 11.21 -0.92
CA MET A 213 2.40 11.14 -1.82
C MET A 213 2.02 12.53 -2.29
N LYS A 214 1.70 13.44 -1.35
CA LYS A 214 1.38 14.83 -1.64
C LYS A 214 2.44 15.50 -2.50
N SER A 215 3.73 15.34 -2.16
CA SER A 215 4.80 15.95 -2.95
C SER A 215 4.92 15.38 -4.36
N GLN A 216 4.82 14.06 -4.54
CA GLN A 216 4.94 13.42 -5.86
C GLN A 216 3.74 13.78 -6.74
N PHE A 217 2.54 13.72 -6.17
CA PHE A 217 1.31 14.14 -6.83
C PHE A 217 1.35 15.60 -7.26
N ASN A 218 1.63 16.51 -6.34
CA ASN A 218 1.69 17.94 -6.65
C ASN A 218 2.74 18.29 -7.71
N LYS A 219 3.83 17.52 -7.81
CA LYS A 219 4.83 17.64 -8.88
C LYS A 219 4.31 17.09 -10.21
N SER A 220 3.67 15.92 -10.20
CA SER A 220 3.10 15.32 -11.40
C SER A 220 1.93 16.15 -11.98
N TRP A 221 1.20 16.90 -11.15
CA TRP A 221 0.02 17.71 -11.55
C TRP A 221 0.36 19.17 -11.80
N ALA A 222 1.64 19.52 -11.67
CA ALA A 222 2.09 20.88 -11.89
C ALA A 222 1.81 21.26 -13.36
N GLY A 223 1.00 22.31 -13.55
CA GLY A 223 0.61 22.82 -14.86
C GLY A 223 -0.74 22.29 -15.38
N TYR A 224 -1.50 21.57 -14.54
CA TYR A 224 -2.67 20.83 -14.99
C TYR A 224 -3.89 20.92 -14.03
N SER A 225 -5.07 21.32 -14.51
CA SER A 225 -6.38 21.36 -13.85
C SER A 225 -7.08 20.00 -13.67
N THR A 226 -8.31 20.02 -13.17
CA THR A 226 -9.03 18.82 -12.70
C THR A 226 -9.62 17.93 -13.82
N ASP A 227 -10.18 18.48 -14.89
CA ASP A 227 -10.98 17.71 -15.89
C ASP A 227 -10.14 16.83 -16.81
N GLU A 228 -9.22 17.44 -17.51
CA GLU A 228 -7.83 17.03 -17.56
C GLU A 228 -7.41 15.73 -16.86
N VAL A 229 -7.58 15.68 -15.53
CA VAL A 229 -7.15 14.53 -14.74
C VAL A 229 -7.94 13.34 -15.08
N ILE A 230 -9.22 13.57 -14.97
CA ILE A 230 -10.26 12.60 -15.13
C ILE A 230 -10.10 12.00 -16.52
N GLN A 231 -9.81 12.82 -17.54
CA GLN A 231 -9.64 12.34 -18.90
C GLN A 231 -8.41 11.45 -19.06
N TRP A 232 -7.22 11.88 -18.62
CA TRP A 232 -6.02 11.03 -18.72
C TRP A 232 -6.18 9.73 -17.93
N LEU A 233 -6.80 9.76 -16.74
CA LEU A 233 -7.10 8.55 -15.95
C LEU A 233 -7.95 7.58 -16.75
N ARG A 234 -9.02 8.09 -17.37
CA ARG A 234 -9.94 7.30 -18.20
C ARG A 234 -9.22 6.73 -19.43
N ASP A 235 -8.41 7.54 -20.10
CA ASP A 235 -7.67 7.14 -21.31
C ASP A 235 -6.63 6.06 -21.02
N ASN A 236 -6.02 6.09 -19.84
CA ASN A 236 -5.01 5.11 -19.42
C ASN A 236 -5.58 3.96 -18.58
N SER A 237 -6.92 3.90 -18.44
CA SER A 237 -7.62 2.78 -17.83
C SER A 237 -8.14 1.84 -18.91
N ASN A 238 -7.69 0.59 -18.93
CA ASN A 238 -8.17 -0.42 -19.87
C ASN A 238 -9.63 -0.83 -19.61
N GLY A 239 -10.60 -0.11 -20.17
CA GLY A 239 -11.96 -0.63 -20.43
C GLY A 239 -13.11 0.24 -19.94
N SER A 240 -13.89 0.73 -20.89
CA SER A 240 -15.17 1.43 -20.67
C SER A 240 -16.21 0.65 -19.85
N GLY A 241 -16.12 -0.69 -19.77
CA GLY A 241 -17.03 -1.53 -18.98
C GLY A 241 -16.73 -1.59 -17.47
N GLN A 242 -15.52 -1.22 -17.04
CA GLN A 242 -15.15 -1.25 -15.61
C GLN A 242 -15.58 0.03 -14.87
N MET A 243 -15.74 1.16 -15.58
CA MET A 243 -16.32 2.39 -15.01
C MET A 243 -17.74 2.17 -14.48
N ASP A 244 -18.59 1.47 -15.22
CA ASP A 244 -19.97 1.18 -14.78
C ASP A 244 -19.99 0.27 -13.54
N PHE A 245 -19.07 -0.69 -13.46
CA PHE A 245 -18.93 -1.58 -12.30
C PHE A 245 -18.42 -0.82 -11.06
N ILE A 246 -17.36 -0.01 -11.21
CA ILE A 246 -16.79 0.76 -10.10
C ILE A 246 -17.77 1.86 -9.67
N GLN A 247 -18.41 2.56 -10.60
CA GLN A 247 -19.46 3.53 -10.26
C GLN A 247 -20.63 2.85 -9.55
N LYS A 248 -21.05 1.65 -10.00
CA LYS A 248 -22.08 0.86 -9.31
C LYS A 248 -21.61 0.39 -7.93
N HIS A 249 -20.35 0.02 -7.77
CA HIS A 249 -19.75 -0.42 -6.51
C HIS A 249 -19.64 0.76 -5.52
N ILE A 250 -19.08 1.88 -5.95
CA ILE A 250 -19.05 3.15 -5.21
C ILE A 250 -20.46 3.59 -4.83
N ASN A 251 -21.42 3.56 -5.78
CA ASN A 251 -22.82 3.89 -5.50
C ASN A 251 -23.49 2.89 -4.54
N SER A 252 -23.04 1.63 -4.52
CA SER A 252 -23.53 0.62 -3.57
C SER A 252 -22.99 0.85 -2.16
N LEU A 253 -21.75 1.33 -2.04
CA LEU A 253 -21.13 1.71 -0.77
C LEU A 253 -21.68 3.05 -0.25
N ALA A 254 -21.92 4.01 -1.15
CA ALA A 254 -22.50 5.32 -0.84
C ALA A 254 -23.99 5.26 -0.44
N ARG A 255 -24.67 4.11 -0.62
CA ARG A 255 -26.07 3.90 -0.22
C ARG A 255 -26.27 3.57 1.27
N VAL A 256 -25.19 3.55 2.06
CA VAL A 256 -25.25 3.35 3.52
C VAL A 256 -25.01 4.69 4.22
N LEU A 257 -25.77 5.73 3.87
CA LEU A 257 -26.03 6.93 4.68
C LEU A 257 -27.43 7.47 4.35
#